data_AF-A0A956A8E6-F1
#
_entry.id   AF-A0A956A8E6-F1
#
_cell.length_a   1.000
_cell.length_b   1.000
_cell.length_c   1.000
_cell.angle_alpha   90.00
_cell.angle_beta   90.00
_cell.angle_gamma   90.00
#
_symmetry.space_group_name_H-M   'P 1'
#
loop_
_entity.id
_entity.type
_entity.pdbx_description
1 polymer ?
#
loop_
_entity_poly.entity_id
_entity_poly.type
_entity_poly.pdbx_seq_one_letter_code
_entity_poly.pdbx_strand_id
1 'polypeptide(L)'
;MVSGGSARRSRTSGTLPPRVATCDHDAAPGSVRISPSAAGAASARRAVTAAAVLAALATLGPLPGARAAPPPGEKPASYYEFLSRDLIGASAFTAAHPTWDGRGVVVAVLDTGVDPSAKGLETTPEGGPKVIEARDFTGEGDVALEAREVAVEGGVSVVRAGDVAVRGVDRLPASVAPGEKLLVGVFREADLARTEVTDVDGDGHGDGVFAIVAYRRAGDRAPVAVIDTDGDGDVSDETARRSYADEPVWFAFRRGDPRQNQTPVAFAVTLRLDETPPVAELHFDDGGHGTHCAGIATGYRIAGREGFDGIAPGARVISLKIGHGALAGGATT
;
A
#
# COMPACT_ATOMS: atom_id res chain seq x y z
N MET A 1 37.00 22.57 73.28
CA MET A 1 38.02 22.73 72.23
C MET A 1 37.30 22.86 70.88
N VAL A 2 37.42 24.05 70.27
CA VAL A 2 37.40 24.39 68.82
C VAL A 2 36.40 23.61 67.93
N SER A 3 35.22 24.12 67.54
CA SER A 3 34.89 25.27 66.66
C SER A 3 35.55 25.26 65.28
N GLY A 4 34.80 24.85 64.25
CA GLY A 4 35.13 25.04 62.84
C GLY A 4 34.05 24.37 61.98
N GLY A 5 33.52 24.92 60.90
CA GLY A 5 33.75 26.17 60.19
C GLY A 5 32.83 26.10 58.96
N SER A 6 31.98 27.11 58.79
CA SER A 6 31.02 27.23 57.68
C SER A 6 31.77 27.50 56.37
N ALA A 7 31.46 26.72 55.32
CA ALA A 7 31.79 27.08 53.94
C ALA A 7 30.67 26.60 52.99
N ARG A 8 29.84 27.57 52.56
CA ARG A 8 28.95 27.46 51.40
C ARG A 8 29.73 26.99 50.17
N ARG A 9 29.25 25.95 49.49
CA ARG A 9 29.52 25.71 48.07
C ARG A 9 28.20 25.48 47.35
N SER A 10 27.83 26.45 46.52
CA SER A 10 26.77 26.36 45.52
C SER A 10 27.11 25.26 44.51
N ARG A 11 26.25 24.24 44.38
CA ARG A 11 26.24 23.36 43.22
C ARG A 11 25.21 23.90 42.23
N THR A 12 25.71 24.50 41.15
CA THR A 12 24.90 24.82 39.96
C THR A 12 24.70 23.55 39.15
N SER A 13 23.45 23.17 38.96
CA SER A 13 22.98 22.15 38.02
C SER A 13 23.17 22.66 36.59
N GLY A 14 24.04 22.02 35.81
CA GLY A 14 24.16 22.25 34.37
C GLY A 14 23.22 21.32 33.61
N THR A 15 22.00 21.79 33.34
CA THR A 15 21.11 21.23 32.31
C THR A 15 21.39 21.93 30.99
N LEU A 16 21.74 21.18 29.95
CA LEU A 16 21.80 21.69 28.58
C LEU A 16 20.36 22.02 28.10
N PRO A 17 20.09 23.22 27.56
CA PRO A 17 18.79 23.52 26.98
C PRO A 17 18.66 22.96 25.54
N PRO A 18 17.44 22.63 25.10
CA PRO A 18 17.16 22.21 23.73
C PRO A 18 17.29 23.39 22.77
N ARG A 19 17.89 23.15 21.59
CA ARG A 19 17.96 24.14 20.51
C ARG A 19 16.60 24.24 19.83
N VAL A 20 15.88 25.32 20.12
CA VAL A 20 14.72 25.77 19.35
C VAL A 20 15.24 26.57 18.18
N ALA A 21 14.99 26.11 16.95
CA ALA A 21 15.20 26.92 15.74
C ALA A 21 14.01 27.85 15.58
N THR A 22 14.22 29.15 15.80
CA THR A 22 13.26 30.21 15.48
C THR A 22 13.32 30.53 13.99
N CYS A 23 12.17 30.60 13.33
CA CYS A 23 12.05 31.05 11.94
C CYS A 23 12.18 32.58 11.88
N ASP A 24 13.28 33.09 11.32
CA ASP A 24 13.38 34.49 10.92
C ASP A 24 12.72 34.68 9.54
N HIS A 25 11.67 35.50 9.49
CA HIS A 25 11.15 36.13 8.28
C HIS A 25 12.03 37.33 7.95
N ASP A 26 12.95 37.18 6.99
CA ASP A 26 13.35 38.21 6.00
C ASP A 26 14.68 37.82 5.34
N ALA A 27 14.62 37.12 4.21
CA ALA A 27 15.75 37.00 3.29
C ALA A 27 15.26 36.76 1.86
N ALA A 28 15.53 37.73 0.97
CA ALA A 28 15.26 37.65 -0.46
C ALA A 28 16.17 36.58 -1.12
N PRO A 29 15.68 35.81 -2.12
CA PRO A 29 16.46 34.74 -2.73
C PRO A 29 17.50 35.28 -3.71
N GLY A 30 18.78 34.99 -3.44
CA GLY A 30 19.89 35.20 -4.35
C GLY A 30 19.89 34.19 -5.51
N SER A 31 20.00 34.69 -6.74
CA SER A 31 20.02 33.89 -7.96
C SER A 31 21.33 33.10 -8.12
N VAL A 32 21.26 31.78 -8.20
CA VAL A 32 22.36 30.92 -8.66
C VAL A 32 22.32 30.86 -10.19
N ARG A 33 23.41 31.29 -10.86
CA ARG A 33 23.59 31.19 -12.32
C ARG A 33 24.25 29.87 -12.67
N ILE A 34 23.58 29.05 -13.47
CA ILE A 34 24.18 27.89 -14.17
C ILE A 34 24.36 28.29 -15.64
N SER A 35 25.60 28.24 -16.12
CA SER A 35 25.96 28.48 -17.52
C SER A 35 25.71 27.24 -18.38
N PRO A 36 25.03 27.32 -19.54
CA PRO A 36 24.91 26.20 -20.44
C PRO A 36 26.08 26.14 -21.44
N SER A 37 26.66 24.95 -21.60
CA SER A 37 27.53 24.60 -22.73
C SER A 37 26.70 24.39 -23.99
N ALA A 38 27.16 24.94 -25.12
CA ALA A 38 26.48 24.96 -26.40
C ALA A 38 26.98 23.87 -27.36
N ALA A 39 26.05 23.15 -27.98
CA ALA A 39 26.02 22.58 -29.35
C ALA A 39 25.17 21.30 -29.34
N GLY A 40 24.17 21.07 -30.19
CA GLY A 40 23.62 21.82 -31.31
C GLY A 40 22.48 21.01 -31.97
N ALA A 41 21.49 21.73 -32.50
CA ALA A 41 20.46 21.35 -33.48
C ALA A 41 19.48 20.19 -33.15
N ALA A 42 18.20 20.19 -33.49
CA ALA A 42 17.17 21.16 -33.86
C ALA A 42 15.94 20.29 -34.19
N SER A 43 14.87 20.35 -33.41
CA SER A 43 13.54 19.96 -33.89
C SER A 43 12.50 20.79 -33.14
N ALA A 44 11.81 21.63 -33.90
CA ALA A 44 10.91 22.67 -33.40
C ALA A 44 9.70 22.04 -32.70
N ARG A 45 9.68 22.08 -31.37
CA ARG A 45 8.48 21.83 -30.58
C ARG A 45 7.55 23.03 -30.72
N ARG A 46 6.42 22.86 -31.38
CA ARG A 46 5.27 23.77 -31.21
C ARG A 46 4.82 23.68 -29.76
N ALA A 47 5.19 24.66 -28.95
CA ALA A 47 4.56 24.89 -27.67
C ALA A 47 3.10 25.31 -27.94
N VAL A 48 2.17 24.36 -27.82
CA VAL A 48 0.76 24.70 -27.64
C VAL A 48 0.67 25.22 -26.21
N THR A 49 0.69 26.54 -26.06
CA THR A 49 0.48 27.21 -24.78
C THR A 49 -0.86 26.75 -24.20
N ALA A 50 -0.87 26.38 -22.92
CA ALA A 50 -2.06 25.94 -22.17
C ALA A 50 -3.26 26.92 -22.24
N ALA A 51 -3.03 28.16 -22.68
CA ALA A 51 -4.07 29.14 -22.98
C ALA A 51 -4.98 28.76 -24.18
N ALA A 52 -4.49 27.98 -25.15
CA ALA A 52 -5.27 27.61 -26.34
C ALA A 52 -6.32 26.54 -26.06
N VAL A 53 -6.12 25.68 -25.05
CA VAL A 53 -7.10 24.67 -24.63
C VAL A 53 -8.21 25.32 -23.79
N LEU A 54 -7.90 26.35 -23.01
CA LEU A 54 -8.90 27.08 -22.21
C LEU A 54 -9.87 27.92 -23.07
N ALA A 55 -9.45 28.38 -24.24
CA ALA A 55 -10.30 29.20 -25.12
C ALA A 55 -11.29 28.38 -25.97
N ALA A 56 -11.08 27.07 -26.14
CA ALA A 56 -11.98 26.22 -26.93
C ALA A 56 -13.24 25.77 -26.15
N LEU A 57 -13.22 25.78 -24.81
CA LEU A 57 -14.37 25.41 -23.98
C LEU A 57 -15.46 26.48 -23.90
N ALA A 58 -15.20 27.71 -24.34
CA ALA A 58 -16.16 28.82 -24.22
C ALA A 58 -17.19 28.92 -25.37
N THR A 59 -17.22 27.97 -26.31
CA THR A 59 -18.18 27.97 -27.45
C THR A 59 -19.18 26.82 -27.44
N LEU A 60 -19.15 25.96 -26.42
CA LEU A 60 -20.19 24.96 -26.22
C LEU A 60 -21.42 25.63 -25.58
N GLY A 61 -22.49 25.76 -26.36
CA GLY A 61 -23.81 26.11 -25.83
C GLY A 61 -24.25 25.12 -24.72
N PRO A 62 -25.26 25.48 -23.91
CA PRO A 62 -25.69 24.65 -22.79
C PRO A 62 -26.02 23.24 -23.27
N LEU A 63 -25.37 22.24 -22.67
CA LEU A 63 -25.62 20.83 -22.96
C LEU A 63 -27.08 20.51 -22.63
N PRO A 64 -27.89 20.03 -23.60
CA PRO A 64 -29.25 19.60 -23.31
C PRO A 64 -29.18 18.36 -22.40
N GLY A 65 -29.69 18.49 -21.18
CA GLY A 65 -29.75 17.39 -20.20
C GLY A 65 -28.94 17.61 -18.91
N ALA A 66 -28.30 18.76 -18.72
CA ALA A 66 -27.75 19.11 -17.41
C ALA A 66 -28.90 19.23 -16.39
N ARG A 67 -29.13 18.16 -15.63
CA ARG A 67 -30.07 18.15 -14.53
C ARG A 67 -29.55 19.13 -13.48
N ALA A 68 -30.38 20.05 -13.03
CA ALA A 68 -30.01 20.99 -11.99
C ALA A 68 -29.51 20.20 -10.76
N ALA A 69 -28.41 20.67 -10.16
CA ALA A 69 -27.94 20.11 -8.90
C ALA A 69 -29.09 20.17 -7.88
N PRO A 70 -29.30 19.12 -7.07
CA PRO A 70 -30.29 19.16 -6.00
C PRO A 70 -29.99 20.33 -5.05
N PRO A 71 -31.02 20.93 -4.42
CA PRO A 71 -30.84 22.06 -3.52
C PRO A 71 -29.89 21.69 -2.37
N PRO A 72 -29.09 22.66 -1.87
CA PRO A 72 -28.14 22.40 -0.79
C PRO A 72 -28.86 21.85 0.45
N GLY A 73 -28.49 20.66 0.90
CA GLY A 73 -28.95 20.06 2.16
C GLY A 73 -29.90 18.87 2.03
N GLU A 74 -30.34 18.50 0.83
CA GLU A 74 -31.09 17.26 0.63
C GLU A 74 -30.12 16.07 0.53
N LYS A 75 -30.14 15.19 1.54
CA LYS A 75 -29.32 13.97 1.50
C LYS A 75 -29.84 13.11 0.33
N PRO A 76 -28.96 12.56 -0.51
CA PRO A 76 -29.38 11.66 -1.58
C PRO A 76 -30.21 10.50 -1.01
N ALA A 77 -31.19 10.03 -1.78
CA ALA A 77 -32.07 8.95 -1.37
C ALA A 77 -31.32 7.61 -1.24
N SER A 78 -30.14 7.52 -1.86
CA SER A 78 -29.26 6.37 -1.80
C SER A 78 -27.79 6.76 -1.66
N TYR A 79 -27.02 5.96 -0.93
CA TYR A 79 -25.56 6.11 -0.85
C TYR A 79 -24.89 6.15 -2.25
N TYR A 80 -25.46 5.42 -3.21
CA TYR A 80 -24.93 5.33 -4.56
C TYR A 80 -25.16 6.59 -5.42
N GLU A 81 -25.91 7.57 -4.92
CA GLU A 81 -26.09 8.87 -5.56
C GLU A 81 -25.02 9.89 -5.12
N PHE A 82 -24.18 9.56 -4.12
CA PHE A 82 -23.10 10.46 -3.67
C PHE A 82 -21.97 10.59 -4.68
N LEU A 83 -21.74 9.57 -5.51
CA LEU A 83 -20.72 9.63 -6.56
C LEU A 83 -21.22 10.53 -7.70
N SER A 84 -20.93 11.82 -7.57
CA SER A 84 -21.52 12.91 -8.35
C SER A 84 -20.92 13.05 -9.76
N ARG A 85 -20.78 11.94 -10.49
CA ARG A 85 -20.28 11.92 -11.88
C ARG A 85 -21.07 12.84 -12.79
N ASP A 86 -22.39 12.84 -12.62
CA ASP A 86 -23.32 13.65 -13.41
C ASP A 86 -23.11 15.14 -13.14
N LEU A 87 -22.88 15.52 -11.88
CA LEU A 87 -22.69 16.92 -11.46
C LEU A 87 -21.47 17.55 -12.12
N ILE A 88 -20.39 16.80 -12.28
CA ILE A 88 -19.14 17.27 -12.91
C ILE A 88 -19.10 16.97 -14.42
N GLY A 89 -20.18 16.44 -15.00
CA GLY A 89 -20.27 16.11 -16.42
C GLY A 89 -19.49 14.87 -16.87
N ALA A 90 -18.94 14.07 -15.95
CA ALA A 90 -18.13 12.89 -16.28
C ALA A 90 -18.95 11.81 -17.02
N SER A 91 -20.21 11.61 -16.63
CA SER A 91 -21.11 10.67 -17.32
C SER A 91 -21.39 11.08 -18.76
N ALA A 92 -21.68 12.37 -18.99
CA ALA A 92 -21.90 12.89 -20.34
C ALA A 92 -20.62 12.80 -21.19
N PHE A 93 -19.47 13.11 -20.61
CA PHE A 93 -18.18 13.01 -21.28
C PHE A 93 -17.85 11.58 -21.71
N THR A 94 -17.97 10.61 -20.81
CA THR A 94 -17.70 9.19 -21.11
C THR A 94 -18.72 8.60 -22.09
N ALA A 95 -19.99 9.04 -22.06
CA ALA A 95 -20.97 8.67 -23.07
C ALA A 95 -20.64 9.22 -24.47
N ALA A 96 -20.15 10.46 -24.55
CA ALA A 96 -19.73 11.09 -25.82
C ALA A 96 -18.39 10.54 -26.34
N HIS A 97 -17.55 10.03 -25.44
CA HIS A 97 -16.22 9.49 -25.74
C HIS A 97 -16.03 8.09 -25.10
N PRO A 98 -16.66 7.02 -25.65
CA PRO A 98 -16.70 5.71 -25.00
C PRO A 98 -15.34 5.04 -24.77
N THR A 99 -14.29 5.47 -25.49
CA THR A 99 -12.92 4.95 -25.33
C THR A 99 -12.04 5.84 -24.46
N TRP A 100 -12.56 6.94 -23.92
CA TRP A 100 -11.84 7.89 -23.08
C TRP A 100 -12.17 7.66 -21.60
N ASP A 101 -12.10 6.39 -21.21
CA ASP A 101 -12.40 5.88 -19.87
C ASP A 101 -11.16 5.73 -18.98
N GLY A 102 -10.00 6.17 -19.45
CA GLY A 102 -8.72 6.04 -18.75
C GLY A 102 -7.93 4.78 -19.10
N ARG A 103 -8.37 3.97 -20.07
CA ARG A 103 -7.55 2.86 -20.60
C ARG A 103 -6.15 3.32 -20.99
N GLY A 104 -5.14 2.52 -20.67
CA GLY A 104 -3.73 2.85 -20.88
C GLY A 104 -3.14 3.87 -19.89
N VAL A 105 -3.93 4.38 -18.93
CA VAL A 105 -3.47 5.26 -17.85
C VAL A 105 -3.28 4.45 -16.55
N VAL A 106 -2.28 4.85 -15.78
CA VAL A 106 -2.03 4.36 -14.42
C VAL A 106 -2.17 5.52 -13.44
N VAL A 107 -2.97 5.34 -12.39
CA VAL A 107 -3.16 6.28 -11.29
C VAL A 107 -2.39 5.77 -10.08
N ALA A 108 -1.54 6.62 -9.51
CA ALA A 108 -0.90 6.35 -8.24
C ALA A 108 -1.75 6.89 -7.09
N VAL A 109 -2.07 6.03 -6.12
CA VAL A 109 -2.80 6.41 -4.91
C VAL A 109 -1.81 6.38 -3.76
N LEU A 110 -1.52 7.57 -3.22
CA LEU A 110 -0.65 7.77 -2.07
C LEU A 110 -1.55 8.05 -0.86
N ASP A 111 -1.82 7.02 -0.05
CA ASP A 111 -2.86 7.07 0.99
C ASP A 111 -2.60 5.99 2.07
N THR A 112 -3.64 5.55 2.79
CA THR A 112 -3.59 4.44 3.79
C THR A 112 -3.32 3.07 3.19
N GLY A 113 -3.37 2.94 1.87
CA GLY A 113 -3.35 1.68 1.13
C GLY A 113 -4.62 1.50 0.31
N VAL A 114 -4.58 0.61 -0.67
CA VAL A 114 -5.72 0.23 -1.50
C VAL A 114 -5.90 -1.27 -1.43
N ASP A 115 -7.08 -1.71 -1.01
CA ASP A 115 -7.50 -3.10 -0.98
C ASP A 115 -7.76 -3.59 -2.42
N PRO A 116 -6.91 -4.49 -2.97
CA PRO A 116 -7.09 -5.04 -4.31
C PRO A 116 -8.28 -6.02 -4.43
N SER A 117 -8.82 -6.51 -3.30
CA SER A 117 -9.99 -7.41 -3.26
C SER A 117 -11.32 -6.66 -3.27
N ALA A 118 -11.30 -5.34 -3.03
CA ALA A 118 -12.51 -4.53 -2.92
C ALA A 118 -13.34 -4.56 -4.21
N LYS A 119 -14.66 -4.75 -4.09
CA LYS A 119 -15.58 -4.77 -5.23
C LYS A 119 -15.61 -3.42 -5.95
N GLY A 120 -15.05 -3.39 -7.15
CA GLY A 120 -14.79 -2.17 -7.91
C GLY A 120 -13.32 -1.99 -8.27
N LEU A 121 -12.44 -2.66 -7.53
CA LEU A 121 -10.99 -2.55 -7.66
C LEU A 121 -10.30 -3.87 -8.07
N GLU A 122 -11.07 -4.87 -8.46
CA GLU A 122 -10.55 -6.17 -8.91
C GLU A 122 -10.09 -6.11 -10.38
N THR A 123 -10.92 -5.57 -11.28
CA THR A 123 -10.69 -5.61 -12.74
C THR A 123 -10.99 -4.29 -13.44
N THR A 124 -10.37 -4.09 -14.59
CA THR A 124 -10.75 -3.05 -15.56
C THR A 124 -11.88 -3.55 -16.48
N PRO A 125 -12.59 -2.66 -17.21
CA PRO A 125 -13.52 -3.05 -18.27
C PRO A 125 -12.91 -3.97 -19.35
N GLU A 126 -11.58 -3.91 -19.53
CA GLU A 126 -10.84 -4.75 -20.48
C GLU A 126 -10.48 -6.13 -19.89
N GLY A 127 -10.88 -6.41 -18.64
CA GLY A 127 -10.72 -7.69 -17.95
C GLY A 127 -9.36 -7.89 -17.28
N GLY A 128 -8.44 -6.93 -17.39
CA GLY A 128 -7.13 -6.97 -16.73
C GLY A 128 -7.21 -6.58 -15.24
N PRO A 129 -6.16 -6.88 -14.45
CA PRO A 129 -6.09 -6.47 -13.05
C PRO A 129 -6.15 -4.95 -12.93
N LYS A 130 -6.98 -4.47 -12.00
CA LYS A 130 -7.13 -3.04 -11.72
C LYS A 130 -5.97 -2.51 -10.88
N VAL A 131 -5.70 -3.13 -9.74
CA VAL A 131 -4.54 -2.80 -8.89
C VAL A 131 -3.36 -3.65 -9.33
N ILE A 132 -2.38 -3.03 -9.97
CA ILE A 132 -1.23 -3.71 -10.61
C ILE A 132 0.05 -3.66 -9.78
N GLU A 133 0.06 -2.88 -8.71
CA GLU A 133 1.16 -2.78 -7.76
C GLU A 133 0.59 -2.33 -6.41
N ALA A 134 1.18 -2.83 -5.32
CA ALA A 134 0.81 -2.49 -3.97
C ALA A 134 2.06 -2.52 -3.06
N ARG A 135 2.49 -1.34 -2.64
CA ARG A 135 3.72 -1.12 -1.89
C ARG A 135 3.45 -0.38 -0.60
N ASP A 136 4.10 -0.81 0.47
CA ASP A 136 4.11 -0.15 1.77
C ASP A 136 5.42 0.62 1.97
N PHE A 137 5.33 1.94 2.07
CA PHE A 137 6.47 2.81 2.35
C PHE A 137 6.55 3.24 3.82
N THR A 138 5.62 2.78 4.65
CA THR A 138 5.58 3.08 6.08
C THR A 138 6.42 2.10 6.90
N GLY A 139 6.63 0.89 6.37
CA GLY A 139 7.26 -0.23 7.06
C GLY A 139 6.34 -0.92 8.07
N GLU A 140 5.04 -0.62 8.07
CA GLU A 140 4.05 -1.21 8.98
C GLU A 140 3.93 -2.73 8.78
N GLY A 141 3.99 -3.20 7.53
CA GLY A 141 3.99 -4.62 7.20
C GLY A 141 5.35 -5.22 6.88
N ASP A 142 6.47 -4.54 7.17
CA ASP A 142 7.81 -5.06 6.88
C ASP A 142 8.17 -6.21 7.83
N VAL A 143 8.45 -7.38 7.25
CA VAL A 143 8.95 -8.55 7.98
C VAL A 143 10.43 -8.77 7.64
N ALA A 144 11.29 -8.53 8.61
CA ALA A 144 12.70 -8.87 8.50
C ALA A 144 12.88 -10.39 8.40
N LEU A 145 13.67 -10.82 7.42
CA LEU A 145 13.94 -12.23 7.17
C LEU A 145 15.39 -12.56 7.52
N GLU A 146 15.59 -13.74 8.11
CA GLU A 146 16.91 -14.25 8.45
C GLU A 146 17.19 -15.57 7.73
N ALA A 147 18.43 -15.74 7.26
CA ALA A 147 18.85 -17.00 6.69
C ALA A 147 18.92 -18.09 7.76
N ARG A 148 18.23 -19.21 7.51
CA ARG A 148 18.15 -20.36 8.42
C ARG A 148 18.51 -21.66 7.70
N GLU A 149 19.18 -22.52 8.45
CA GLU A 149 19.40 -23.91 8.06
C GLU A 149 18.18 -24.74 8.42
N VAL A 150 17.87 -25.73 7.59
CA VAL A 150 16.84 -26.73 7.91
C VAL A 150 17.43 -27.72 8.91
N ALA A 151 16.79 -27.84 10.07
CA ALA A 151 17.07 -28.86 11.07
C ALA A 151 16.10 -30.04 10.91
N VAL A 152 16.47 -31.19 11.45
CA VAL A 152 15.57 -32.34 11.59
C VAL A 152 15.33 -32.59 13.07
N GLU A 153 14.12 -32.30 13.54
CA GLU A 153 13.69 -32.48 14.93
C GLU A 153 12.65 -33.61 14.97
N GLY A 154 12.96 -34.73 15.64
CA GLY A 154 12.02 -35.86 15.74
C GLY A 154 11.64 -36.51 14.39
N GLY A 155 12.48 -36.35 13.36
CA GLY A 155 12.20 -36.83 12.00
C GLY A 155 11.41 -35.86 11.11
N VAL A 156 11.12 -34.65 11.61
CA VAL A 156 10.42 -33.60 10.86
C VAL A 156 11.42 -32.51 10.49
N SER A 157 11.37 -32.04 9.23
CA SER A 157 12.15 -30.90 8.75
C SER A 157 11.58 -29.61 9.32
N VAL A 158 12.41 -28.83 10.01
CA VAL A 158 12.03 -27.62 10.73
C VAL A 158 13.00 -26.48 10.44
N VAL A 159 12.48 -25.27 10.26
CA VAL A 159 13.24 -24.02 10.38
C VAL A 159 12.69 -23.18 11.52
N ARG A 160 13.53 -22.34 12.13
CA ARG A 160 13.13 -21.50 13.28
C ARG A 160 13.27 -20.02 12.97
N ALA A 161 12.25 -19.24 13.32
CA ALA A 161 12.28 -17.79 13.31
C ALA A 161 11.97 -17.28 14.72
N GLY A 162 13.02 -16.99 15.49
CA GLY A 162 12.90 -16.72 16.92
C GLY A 162 12.40 -17.94 17.67
N ASP A 163 11.27 -17.78 18.35
CA ASP A 163 10.55 -18.82 19.10
C ASP A 163 9.62 -19.69 18.23
N VAL A 164 9.35 -19.26 16.99
CA VAL A 164 8.45 -19.96 16.07
C VAL A 164 9.18 -21.07 15.33
N ALA A 165 8.62 -22.28 15.37
CA ALA A 165 9.08 -23.43 14.59
C ALA A 165 8.15 -23.66 13.40
N VAL A 166 8.74 -23.72 12.21
CA VAL A 166 8.02 -23.87 10.94
C VAL A 166 8.36 -25.23 10.34
N ARG A 167 7.33 -26.03 10.07
CA ARG A 167 7.41 -27.39 9.53
C ARG A 167 7.06 -27.40 8.05
N GLY A 168 7.28 -28.53 7.38
CA GLY A 168 6.86 -28.73 5.99
C GLY A 168 7.77 -28.08 4.94
N VAL A 169 8.92 -27.53 5.34
CA VAL A 169 9.90 -26.89 4.45
C VAL A 169 10.56 -27.83 3.44
N ASP A 170 10.45 -29.14 3.64
CA ASP A 170 10.87 -30.19 2.72
C ASP A 170 9.85 -30.46 1.60
N ARG A 171 8.63 -29.92 1.74
CA ARG A 171 7.51 -30.06 0.78
C ARG A 171 7.19 -28.75 0.05
N LEU A 172 8.11 -27.79 0.03
CA LEU A 172 7.92 -26.53 -0.68
C LEU A 172 7.60 -26.77 -2.16
N PRO A 173 6.73 -25.96 -2.80
CA PRO A 173 6.24 -26.18 -4.17
C PRO A 173 7.31 -26.27 -5.27
N ALA A 174 8.55 -25.86 -4.99
CA ALA A 174 9.71 -26.08 -5.85
C ALA A 174 11.00 -26.15 -5.01
N SER A 175 12.01 -26.84 -5.53
CA SER A 175 13.31 -26.95 -4.86
C SER A 175 14.00 -25.59 -4.76
N VAL A 176 14.59 -25.32 -3.60
CA VAL A 176 15.48 -24.19 -3.36
C VAL A 176 16.67 -24.27 -4.32
N ALA A 177 17.08 -23.13 -4.89
CA ALA A 177 18.23 -23.08 -5.80
C ALA A 177 19.52 -23.52 -5.08
N PRO A 178 20.45 -24.21 -5.77
CA PRO A 178 21.67 -24.68 -5.15
C PRO A 178 22.48 -23.54 -4.50
N GLY A 179 22.84 -23.69 -3.22
CA GLY A 179 23.61 -22.71 -2.47
C GLY A 179 22.78 -21.58 -1.83
N GLU A 180 21.48 -21.49 -2.13
CA GLU A 180 20.56 -20.57 -1.47
C GLU A 180 20.08 -21.15 -0.14
N LYS A 181 19.87 -20.27 0.83
CA LYS A 181 19.28 -20.62 2.13
C LYS A 181 17.81 -20.24 2.15
N LEU A 182 17.05 -20.87 3.05
CA LEU A 182 15.72 -20.39 3.38
C LEU A 182 15.86 -19.11 4.21
N LEU A 183 15.14 -18.07 3.80
CA LEU A 183 15.00 -16.82 4.55
C LEU A 183 13.67 -16.89 5.29
N VAL A 184 13.70 -16.77 6.61
CA VAL A 184 12.52 -16.96 7.45
C VAL A 184 12.30 -15.74 8.32
N GLY A 185 11.07 -15.26 8.36
CA GLY A 185 10.60 -14.23 9.27
C GLY A 185 9.18 -14.54 9.71
N VAL A 186 8.60 -13.64 10.50
CA VAL A 186 7.26 -13.86 11.04
C VAL A 186 6.51 -12.54 11.15
N PHE A 187 5.26 -12.55 10.71
CA PHE A 187 4.29 -11.48 10.90
C PHE A 187 3.47 -11.74 12.17
N ARG A 188 3.17 -10.69 12.96
CA ARG A 188 2.40 -10.81 14.21
C ARG A 188 1.27 -9.80 14.24
N GLU A 189 0.09 -10.25 14.63
CA GLU A 189 -1.04 -9.34 14.91
C GLU A 189 -0.76 -8.40 16.08
N ALA A 190 0.07 -8.83 17.03
CA ALA A 190 0.48 -7.99 18.14
C ALA A 190 1.17 -6.69 17.69
N ASP A 191 1.79 -6.68 16.51
CA ASP A 191 2.40 -5.48 15.93
C ASP A 191 1.34 -4.50 15.39
N LEU A 192 0.14 -5.00 15.09
CA LEU A 192 -1.01 -4.25 14.61
C LEU A 192 -1.93 -3.72 15.72
N ALA A 193 -1.63 -3.99 17.00
CA ALA A 193 -2.53 -3.70 18.14
C ALA A 193 -2.95 -2.23 18.31
N ARG A 194 -2.38 -1.30 17.53
CA ARG A 194 -2.70 0.14 17.53
C ARG A 194 -3.32 0.63 16.22
N THR A 195 -3.63 -0.26 15.29
CA THR A 195 -4.23 0.05 13.98
C THR A 195 -5.76 -0.17 14.01
N GLU A 196 -6.46 0.11 12.90
CA GLU A 196 -7.88 -0.26 12.79
C GLU A 196 -8.09 -1.75 12.49
N VAL A 197 -7.05 -2.46 12.04
CA VAL A 197 -7.08 -3.88 11.70
C VAL A 197 -6.18 -4.65 12.66
N THR A 198 -6.77 -5.15 13.75
CA THR A 198 -6.02 -5.83 14.83
C THR A 198 -6.09 -7.36 14.81
N ASP A 199 -6.98 -7.91 14.00
CA ASP A 199 -7.37 -9.33 13.96
C ASP A 199 -7.53 -9.71 12.47
N VAL A 200 -6.45 -10.16 11.85
CA VAL A 200 -6.35 -10.39 10.40
C VAL A 200 -6.91 -11.76 10.03
N ASP A 201 -6.79 -12.74 10.93
CA ASP A 201 -7.38 -14.07 10.77
C ASP A 201 -8.82 -14.17 11.30
N GLY A 202 -9.32 -13.16 11.99
CA GLY A 202 -10.72 -13.09 12.42
C GLY A 202 -11.08 -14.16 13.46
N ASP A 203 -10.13 -14.62 14.26
CA ASP A 203 -10.38 -15.58 15.35
C ASP A 203 -10.90 -14.91 16.64
N GLY A 204 -10.90 -13.57 16.67
CA GLY A 204 -11.34 -12.74 17.80
C GLY A 204 -10.21 -12.33 18.76
N HIS A 205 -8.97 -12.70 18.46
CA HIS A 205 -7.77 -12.33 19.20
C HIS A 205 -6.85 -11.48 18.31
N GLY A 206 -5.77 -10.96 18.89
CA GLY A 206 -4.78 -10.13 18.19
C GLY A 206 -3.37 -10.62 18.50
N ASP A 207 -3.22 -11.93 18.62
CA ASP A 207 -2.00 -12.64 18.98
C ASP A 207 -1.59 -13.69 17.94
N GLY A 208 -2.22 -13.68 16.76
CA GLY A 208 -1.87 -14.49 15.61
C GLY A 208 -0.41 -14.30 15.17
N VAL A 209 0.20 -15.41 14.76
CA VAL A 209 1.61 -15.50 14.41
C VAL A 209 1.74 -16.28 13.10
N PHE A 210 2.21 -15.61 12.05
CA PHE A 210 2.22 -16.17 10.70
C PHE A 210 3.63 -16.20 10.13
N ALA A 211 4.16 -17.40 9.91
CA ALA A 211 5.50 -17.58 9.37
C ALA A 211 5.59 -17.22 7.88
N ILE A 212 6.72 -16.65 7.48
CA ILE A 212 7.06 -16.36 6.09
C ILE A 212 8.37 -17.06 5.76
N VAL A 213 8.35 -17.92 4.75
CA VAL A 213 9.53 -18.63 4.24
C VAL A 213 9.77 -18.19 2.80
N ALA A 214 10.78 -17.35 2.59
CA ALA A 214 11.20 -16.87 1.29
C ALA A 214 12.45 -17.60 0.78
N TYR A 215 12.51 -17.83 -0.54
CA TYR A 215 13.62 -18.50 -1.19
C TYR A 215 13.64 -18.22 -2.70
N ARG A 216 14.80 -18.45 -3.32
CA ARG A 216 14.92 -18.50 -4.79
C ARG A 216 14.77 -19.94 -5.24
N ARG A 217 13.87 -20.19 -6.20
CA ARG A 217 13.67 -21.52 -6.79
C ARG A 217 14.78 -21.84 -7.79
N ALA A 218 15.13 -23.12 -7.90
CA ALA A 218 16.04 -23.58 -8.95
C ALA A 218 15.46 -23.23 -10.33
N GLY A 219 16.17 -22.39 -11.09
CA GLY A 219 15.78 -21.98 -12.45
C GLY A 219 14.92 -20.71 -12.55
N ASP A 220 14.37 -20.20 -11.44
CA ASP A 220 13.65 -18.91 -11.45
C ASP A 220 14.61 -17.74 -11.25
N ARG A 221 14.30 -16.60 -11.89
CA ARG A 221 15.02 -15.34 -11.68
C ARG A 221 14.51 -14.54 -10.48
N ALA A 222 13.20 -14.63 -10.21
CA ALA A 222 12.53 -13.92 -9.14
C ALA A 222 12.39 -14.82 -7.89
N PRO A 223 12.50 -14.25 -6.69
CA PRO A 223 12.24 -14.99 -5.46
C PRO A 223 10.74 -15.30 -5.29
N VAL A 224 10.45 -16.22 -4.39
CA VAL A 224 9.09 -16.55 -3.94
C VAL A 224 9.05 -16.62 -2.42
N ALA A 225 7.85 -16.50 -1.87
CA ALA A 225 7.57 -16.75 -0.46
C ALA A 225 6.38 -17.68 -0.31
N VAL A 226 6.48 -18.55 0.68
CA VAL A 226 5.36 -19.30 1.24
C VAL A 226 5.03 -18.66 2.58
N ILE A 227 3.75 -18.39 2.80
CA ILE A 227 3.24 -17.70 3.99
C ILE A 227 2.30 -18.70 4.64
N ASP A 228 2.51 -18.98 5.91
CA ASP A 228 1.63 -19.77 6.77
C ASP A 228 0.34 -18.98 6.98
N THR A 229 -0.64 -19.15 6.08
CA THR A 229 -1.84 -18.32 6.05
C THR A 229 -2.91 -18.81 7.02
N ASP A 230 -2.84 -20.05 7.48
CA ASP A 230 -3.76 -20.57 8.50
C ASP A 230 -3.15 -20.75 9.89
N GLY A 231 -1.89 -20.37 10.07
CA GLY A 231 -1.25 -20.19 11.38
C GLY A 231 -0.96 -21.51 12.10
N ASP A 232 -0.93 -22.63 11.40
CA ASP A 232 -0.72 -23.96 12.01
C ASP A 232 0.79 -24.33 12.15
N GLY A 233 1.67 -23.45 11.66
CA GLY A 233 3.12 -23.62 11.68
C GLY A 233 3.65 -24.67 10.71
N ASP A 234 2.87 -25.11 9.72
CA ASP A 234 3.27 -26.00 8.63
C ASP A 234 3.03 -25.30 7.27
N VAL A 235 4.10 -25.14 6.49
CA VAL A 235 4.01 -24.45 5.18
C VAL A 235 3.85 -25.41 3.99
N SER A 236 3.55 -26.68 4.24
CA SER A 236 3.56 -27.70 3.18
C SER A 236 2.34 -27.72 2.27
N ASP A 237 1.19 -27.20 2.72
CA ASP A 237 -0.03 -27.03 1.93
C ASP A 237 -0.16 -25.60 1.37
N GLU A 238 0.79 -24.75 1.69
CA GLU A 238 0.77 -23.34 1.33
C GLU A 238 1.24 -23.06 -0.08
N THR A 239 0.61 -22.05 -0.69
CA THR A 239 0.95 -21.65 -2.06
C THR A 239 2.12 -20.69 -2.05
N ALA A 240 3.12 -20.98 -2.88
CA ALA A 240 4.25 -20.09 -3.08
C ALA A 240 3.90 -18.93 -4.01
N ARG A 241 4.17 -17.71 -3.55
CA ARG A 241 3.76 -16.43 -4.14
C ARG A 241 5.00 -15.64 -4.59
N ARG A 242 4.90 -14.95 -5.72
CA ARG A 242 5.91 -13.96 -6.18
C ARG A 242 5.57 -12.59 -5.60
N SER A 243 6.46 -11.62 -5.81
CA SER A 243 6.14 -10.22 -5.55
C SER A 243 4.89 -9.80 -6.34
N TYR A 244 4.02 -9.00 -5.72
CA TYR A 244 2.74 -8.60 -6.30
C TYR A 244 2.89 -7.89 -7.66
N ALA A 245 3.96 -7.13 -7.86
CA ALA A 245 4.31 -6.50 -9.14
C ALA A 245 4.51 -7.50 -10.30
N ASP A 246 5.04 -8.69 -9.99
CA ASP A 246 5.30 -9.76 -10.97
C ASP A 246 4.04 -10.60 -11.19
N GLU A 247 3.29 -10.85 -10.13
CA GLU A 247 2.07 -11.65 -10.13
C GLU A 247 1.04 -11.00 -9.17
N PRO A 248 0.12 -10.16 -9.69
CA PRO A 248 -0.81 -9.36 -8.88
C PRO A 248 -1.94 -10.22 -8.31
N VAL A 249 -1.57 -11.07 -7.37
CA VAL A 249 -2.42 -11.98 -6.62
C VAL A 249 -2.29 -11.61 -5.15
N TRP A 250 -3.40 -11.18 -4.56
CA TRP A 250 -3.49 -10.94 -3.13
C TRP A 250 -3.81 -12.24 -2.38
N PHE A 251 -3.57 -12.25 -1.08
CA PHE A 251 -3.95 -13.33 -0.18
C PHE A 251 -4.57 -12.76 1.10
N ALA A 252 -5.13 -13.61 1.93
CA ALA A 252 -5.61 -13.25 3.26
C ALA A 252 -5.28 -14.37 4.23
N PHE A 253 -5.16 -14.04 5.51
CA PHE A 253 -5.05 -15.04 6.57
C PHE A 253 -6.41 -15.75 6.74
N ARG A 254 -6.36 -17.06 6.99
CA ARG A 254 -7.53 -17.93 6.96
C ARG A 254 -8.41 -17.67 8.17
N ARG A 255 -9.70 -17.48 7.91
CA ARG A 255 -10.68 -17.24 8.97
C ARG A 255 -11.23 -18.50 9.61
N GLY A 256 -11.34 -18.48 10.94
CA GLY A 256 -11.80 -19.62 11.74
C GLY A 256 -13.26 -20.02 11.47
N ASP A 257 -14.17 -19.07 11.20
CA ASP A 257 -15.58 -19.36 10.91
C ASP A 257 -16.04 -18.82 9.54
N PRO A 258 -16.26 -19.69 8.53
CA PRO A 258 -16.74 -19.28 7.20
C PRO A 258 -18.19 -18.75 7.23
N ARG A 259 -18.92 -18.85 8.34
CA ARG A 259 -20.28 -18.31 8.50
C ARG A 259 -20.29 -16.85 8.92
N GLN A 260 -19.19 -16.38 9.49
CA GLN A 260 -19.03 -14.96 9.78
C GLN A 260 -18.68 -14.28 8.47
N ASN A 261 -19.70 -13.74 7.80
CA ASN A 261 -19.63 -13.04 6.52
C ASN A 261 -18.86 -11.70 6.67
N GLN A 262 -17.60 -11.80 7.01
CA GLN A 262 -16.67 -10.68 7.16
C GLN A 262 -15.77 -10.65 5.92
N THR A 263 -15.58 -9.46 5.36
CA THR A 263 -14.64 -9.25 4.27
C THR A 263 -13.22 -9.47 4.80
N PRO A 264 -12.42 -10.37 4.20
CA PRO A 264 -11.05 -10.58 4.63
C PRO A 264 -10.20 -9.33 4.34
N VAL A 265 -9.14 -9.15 5.12
CA VAL A 265 -8.13 -8.13 4.84
C VAL A 265 -7.21 -8.69 3.77
N ALA A 266 -7.13 -8.00 2.63
CA ALA A 266 -6.27 -8.43 1.54
C ALA A 266 -4.83 -7.94 1.73
N PHE A 267 -3.90 -8.88 1.62
CA PHE A 267 -2.46 -8.65 1.67
C PHE A 267 -1.83 -8.86 0.30
N ALA A 268 -0.86 -8.01 -0.02
CA ALA A 268 0.06 -8.16 -1.13
C ALA A 268 1.48 -8.28 -0.58
N VAL A 269 2.31 -9.16 -1.17
CA VAL A 269 3.69 -9.37 -0.73
C VAL A 269 4.67 -8.81 -1.75
N THR A 270 5.72 -8.13 -1.29
CA THR A 270 6.89 -7.74 -2.11
C THR A 270 8.16 -8.26 -1.45
N LEU A 271 8.98 -8.99 -2.22
CA LEU A 271 10.18 -9.65 -1.72
C LEU A 271 11.44 -8.85 -2.08
N ARG A 272 12.12 -8.32 -1.05
CA ARG A 272 13.35 -7.53 -1.16
C ARG A 272 14.50 -8.33 -0.56
N LEU A 273 14.84 -9.46 -1.19
CA LEU A 273 15.78 -10.44 -0.63
C LEU A 273 17.26 -10.01 -0.69
N ASP A 274 17.58 -9.04 -1.53
CA ASP A 274 18.94 -8.54 -1.73
C ASP A 274 19.30 -7.38 -0.77
N GLU A 275 18.36 -6.96 0.08
CA GLU A 275 18.59 -5.95 1.11
C GLU A 275 19.27 -6.51 2.37
N THR A 276 19.72 -5.63 3.25
CA THR A 276 20.36 -6.02 4.52
C THR A 276 19.71 -5.30 5.70
N PRO A 277 18.86 -5.98 6.50
CA PRO A 277 18.44 -7.37 6.33
C PRO A 277 17.51 -7.57 5.11
N PRO A 278 17.37 -8.80 4.58
CA PRO A 278 16.34 -9.13 3.60
C PRO A 278 14.93 -8.89 4.18
N VAL A 279 13.98 -8.44 3.36
CA VAL A 279 12.63 -8.10 3.82
C VAL A 279 11.54 -8.74 2.95
N ALA A 280 10.48 -9.24 3.60
CA ALA A 280 9.19 -9.44 2.97
C ALA A 280 8.27 -8.29 3.40
N GLU A 281 7.94 -7.41 2.46
CA GLU A 281 7.05 -6.27 2.67
C GLU A 281 5.61 -6.73 2.44
N LEU A 282 4.75 -6.61 3.46
CA LEU A 282 3.33 -6.91 3.37
C LEU A 282 2.53 -5.60 3.25
N HIS A 283 1.93 -5.36 2.10
CA HIS A 283 0.98 -4.26 1.92
C HIS A 283 -0.44 -4.73 2.26
N PHE A 284 -1.15 -3.96 3.07
CA PHE A 284 -2.58 -4.10 3.36
C PHE A 284 -3.20 -2.72 3.60
N ASP A 285 -4.51 -2.58 3.39
CA ASP A 285 -5.24 -1.36 3.74
C ASP A 285 -5.92 -1.53 5.11
N ASP A 286 -5.51 -0.70 6.06
CA ASP A 286 -5.98 -0.67 7.43
C ASP A 286 -6.60 0.68 7.82
N GLY A 287 -6.99 1.49 6.83
CA GLY A 287 -7.72 2.74 7.05
C GLY A 287 -8.89 2.97 6.09
N GLY A 288 -9.01 2.21 5.00
CA GLY A 288 -10.12 2.26 4.04
C GLY A 288 -10.16 3.52 3.16
N HIS A 289 -9.46 4.58 3.54
CA HIS A 289 -9.49 5.88 2.85
C HIS A 289 -8.87 5.77 1.45
N GLY A 290 -7.71 5.12 1.31
CA GLY A 290 -7.08 4.91 0.02
C GLY A 290 -7.92 4.06 -0.94
N THR A 291 -8.54 2.99 -0.43
CA THR A 291 -9.51 2.19 -1.19
C THR A 291 -10.69 3.02 -1.69
N HIS A 292 -11.25 3.88 -0.84
CA HIS A 292 -12.34 4.78 -1.22
C HIS A 292 -11.90 5.80 -2.29
N CYS A 293 -10.73 6.43 -2.12
CA CYS A 293 -10.13 7.33 -3.11
C CYS A 293 -9.92 6.64 -4.47
N ALA A 294 -9.36 5.42 -4.46
CA ALA A 294 -9.14 4.62 -5.65
C ALA A 294 -10.47 4.26 -6.35
N GLY A 295 -11.49 3.93 -5.56
CA GLY A 295 -12.85 3.65 -6.04
C GLY A 295 -13.47 4.85 -6.75
N ILE A 296 -13.42 6.03 -6.15
CA ILE A 296 -13.92 7.28 -6.78
C ILE A 296 -13.19 7.55 -8.09
N ALA A 297 -11.86 7.43 -8.10
CA ALA A 297 -11.04 7.77 -9.25
C ALA A 297 -11.17 6.77 -10.40
N THR A 298 -11.18 5.46 -10.10
CA THR A 298 -10.92 4.40 -11.09
C THR A 298 -11.82 3.18 -10.98
N GLY A 299 -12.72 3.11 -10.00
CA GLY A 299 -13.52 1.93 -9.74
C GLY A 299 -14.32 1.49 -10.97
N TYR A 300 -14.47 0.18 -11.17
CA TYR A 300 -15.29 -0.38 -12.24
C TYR A 300 -16.32 -1.33 -11.65
N ARG A 301 -17.61 -1.04 -11.85
CA ARG A 301 -18.73 -1.74 -11.23
C ARG A 301 -18.61 -1.83 -9.71
N ILE A 302 -18.44 -0.68 -9.06
CA ILE A 302 -18.29 -0.56 -7.61
C ILE A 302 -19.45 -1.27 -6.92
N ALA A 303 -19.14 -2.07 -5.89
CA ALA A 303 -20.09 -2.94 -5.20
C ALA A 303 -20.84 -3.93 -6.13
N GLY A 304 -20.24 -4.31 -7.26
CA GLY A 304 -20.82 -5.23 -8.25
C GLY A 304 -21.92 -4.63 -9.13
N ARG A 305 -22.15 -3.31 -9.06
CA ARG A 305 -23.28 -2.65 -9.72
C ARG A 305 -22.92 -2.19 -11.14
N GLU A 306 -23.73 -2.57 -12.12
CA GLU A 306 -23.55 -2.11 -13.50
C GLU A 306 -23.77 -0.60 -13.61
N GLY A 307 -22.88 0.09 -14.33
CA GLY A 307 -22.92 1.55 -14.53
C GLY A 307 -22.52 2.38 -13.30
N PHE A 308 -22.18 1.75 -12.17
CA PHE A 308 -21.69 2.45 -10.99
C PHE A 308 -20.15 2.42 -10.96
N ASP A 309 -19.56 3.31 -11.75
CA ASP A 309 -18.12 3.38 -12.00
C ASP A 309 -17.49 4.63 -11.35
N GLY A 310 -16.20 4.57 -11.02
CA GLY A 310 -15.35 5.72 -10.74
C GLY A 310 -15.02 6.50 -12.02
N ILE A 311 -14.47 7.71 -11.90
CA ILE A 311 -14.33 8.67 -13.01
C ILE A 311 -13.68 8.06 -14.26
N ALA A 312 -12.59 7.31 -14.07
CA ALA A 312 -11.80 6.68 -15.12
C ALA A 312 -11.76 5.14 -14.92
N PRO A 313 -12.84 4.40 -15.24
CA PRO A 313 -12.93 2.97 -14.96
C PRO A 313 -11.97 2.13 -15.80
N GLY A 314 -11.42 2.65 -16.89
CA GLY A 314 -10.38 2.00 -17.70
C GLY A 314 -8.98 2.10 -17.11
N ALA A 315 -8.74 3.03 -16.17
CA ALA A 315 -7.42 3.24 -15.58
C ALA A 315 -7.02 2.08 -14.64
N ARG A 316 -5.72 1.83 -14.54
CA ARG A 316 -5.13 0.92 -13.53
C ARG A 316 -4.59 1.71 -12.35
N VAL A 317 -4.37 1.04 -11.23
CA VAL A 317 -3.97 1.64 -9.95
C VAL A 317 -2.65 1.05 -9.49
N ILE A 318 -1.77 1.90 -8.96
CA ILE A 318 -0.69 1.50 -8.08
C ILE A 318 -0.98 2.05 -6.68
N SER A 319 -0.99 1.17 -5.68
CA SER A 319 -1.16 1.52 -4.27
C SER A 319 0.19 1.80 -3.65
N LEU A 320 0.37 3.00 -3.11
CA LEU A 320 1.56 3.43 -2.41
C LEU A 320 1.12 3.85 -1.00
N LYS A 321 1.11 2.90 -0.06
CA LYS A 321 0.77 3.19 1.32
C LYS A 321 1.84 4.07 1.93
N ILE A 322 1.43 5.25 2.38
CA ILE A 322 2.29 6.24 3.04
C ILE A 322 1.77 6.63 4.42
N GLY A 323 0.55 6.24 4.78
CA GLY A 323 -0.02 6.45 6.11
C GLY A 323 0.12 5.20 6.97
N HIS A 324 0.82 5.31 8.09
CA HIS A 324 0.97 4.21 9.06
C HIS A 324 -0.26 4.21 9.99
N GLY A 325 -1.01 3.11 10.02
CA GLY A 325 -2.29 3.00 10.75
C GLY A 325 -2.12 3.11 12.27
N ALA A 326 -0.98 2.69 12.80
CA ALA A 326 -0.66 2.82 14.22
C ALA A 326 -0.38 4.28 14.69
N LEU A 327 -0.28 5.25 13.77
CA LEU A 327 0.00 6.66 14.08
C LEU A 327 -1.25 7.53 13.89
N ALA A 328 -1.42 8.51 14.79
CA ALA A 328 -2.59 9.38 14.78
C ALA A 328 -2.75 10.11 13.43
N GLY A 329 -3.95 10.01 12.85
CA GLY A 329 -4.30 10.68 11.59
C GLY A 329 -3.68 10.08 10.33
N GLY A 330 -3.21 8.82 10.39
CA GLY A 330 -2.55 8.18 9.24
C GLY A 330 -1.28 8.92 8.84
N ALA A 331 -0.48 9.33 9.84
CA ALA A 331 0.67 10.19 9.63
C ALA A 331 1.65 9.59 8.62
N THR A 332 2.13 10.43 7.70
CA THR A 332 3.21 10.09 6.79
C THR A 332 4.53 10.01 7.55
N THR A 333 5.19 8.86 7.50
CA THR A 333 6.50 8.62 8.13
C THR A 333 7.65 8.79 7.15
#